data_AF-A0A952TH18-F1
#
_entry.id   AF-A0A952TH18-F1
#
_cell.length_a   1.000
_cell.length_b   1.000
_cell.length_c   1.000
_cell.angle_alpha   90.00
_cell.angle_beta   90.00
_cell.angle_gamma   90.00
#
_symmetry.space_group_name_H-M   'P 1'
#
loop_
_entity.id
_entity.type
_entity.pdbx_description
1 polymer ?
#
loop_
_entity_poly.entity_id
_entity_poly.type
_entity_poly.pdbx_seq_one_letter_code
_entity_poly.pdbx_strand_id
1 'polypeptide(L)'
;MTDAVFEGEVSGFKTVGSRKVVCITIECPIEQISHIASVAQHGAWVAVARLKAPEPNQKAKKQWHVMLPSAQVSIRLEEPLFRTFLIENYGLPVNFGMEEMLAFVKEQLGIKSRKELNALGPENDAWQEMDNMYRAWLQV
;
A
#
# COMPACT_ATOMS: atom_id res chain seq x y z
N MET A 1 3.19 -23.59 7.85
CA MET A 1 2.06 -22.95 7.13
C MET A 1 1.32 -24.07 6.45
N THR A 2 0.00 -24.15 6.62
CA THR A 2 -0.84 -25.14 5.95
C THR A 2 -1.03 -24.71 4.49
N ASP A 3 -0.70 -25.60 3.55
CA ASP A 3 -0.88 -25.36 2.13
C ASP A 3 -2.38 -25.24 1.79
N ALA A 4 -2.69 -24.45 0.75
CA ALA A 4 -4.06 -24.32 0.28
C ALA A 4 -4.56 -25.66 -0.28
N VAL A 5 -5.81 -26.03 0.04
CA VAL A 5 -6.41 -27.32 -0.40
C VAL A 5 -6.68 -27.32 -1.91
N PHE A 6 -6.92 -26.15 -2.50
CA PHE A 6 -6.93 -25.88 -3.94
C PHE A 6 -6.68 -24.38 -4.18
N GLU A 7 -6.26 -24.03 -5.39
CA GLU A 7 -6.00 -22.65 -5.82
C GLU A 7 -6.93 -22.27 -6.98
N GLY A 8 -7.38 -21.01 -7.00
CA GLY A 8 -8.25 -20.49 -8.04
C GLY A 8 -8.17 -18.97 -8.14
N GLU A 9 -8.62 -18.42 -9.26
CA GLU A 9 -8.63 -16.98 -9.50
C GLU A 9 -9.94 -16.36 -9.02
N VAL A 10 -9.85 -15.20 -8.37
CA VAL A 10 -11.03 -14.43 -8.00
C VAL A 10 -11.51 -13.64 -9.21
N SER A 11 -12.61 -14.08 -9.83
CA SER A 11 -13.17 -13.43 -11.03
C SER A 11 -14.31 -12.46 -10.74
N GLY A 12 -14.87 -12.51 -9.54
CA GLY A 12 -16.02 -11.69 -9.18
C GLY A 12 -16.10 -11.36 -7.70
N PHE A 13 -16.41 -10.10 -7.40
CA PHE A 13 -16.71 -9.61 -6.06
C PHE A 13 -18.00 -8.80 -6.09
N LYS A 14 -19.02 -9.22 -5.34
CA LYS A 14 -20.27 -8.47 -5.24
C LYS A 14 -20.87 -8.50 -3.83
N THR A 15 -21.48 -7.38 -3.45
CA THR A 15 -22.27 -7.28 -2.23
C THR A 15 -23.73 -7.61 -2.51
N VAL A 16 -24.31 -8.54 -1.77
CA VAL A 16 -25.73 -8.90 -1.87
C VAL A 16 -26.49 -8.32 -0.69
N GLY A 17 -26.99 -7.09 -0.87
CA GLY A 17 -27.60 -6.29 0.19
C GLY A 17 -28.78 -6.95 0.90
N SER A 18 -29.64 -7.66 0.16
CA SER A 18 -30.81 -8.36 0.72
C SER A 18 -30.45 -9.44 1.76
N ARG A 19 -29.28 -10.06 1.60
CA ARG A 19 -28.78 -11.10 2.50
C ARG A 19 -27.67 -10.61 3.43
N LYS A 20 -27.25 -9.35 3.28
CA LYS A 20 -26.11 -8.76 3.99
C LYS A 20 -24.84 -9.63 3.90
N VAL A 21 -24.59 -10.22 2.73
CA VAL A 21 -23.41 -11.05 2.47
C VAL A 21 -22.54 -10.49 1.35
N VAL A 22 -21.25 -10.82 1.40
CA VAL A 22 -20.32 -10.66 0.28
C VAL A 22 -20.26 -11.99 -0.48
N CYS A 23 -20.31 -11.91 -1.80
CA CYS A 23 -20.18 -13.05 -2.71
C CYS A 23 -18.90 -12.90 -3.50
N ILE A 24 -18.04 -13.92 -3.40
CA ILE A 24 -16.79 -14.05 -4.13
C ILE A 24 -16.95 -15.21 -5.11
N THR A 25 -16.66 -14.97 -6.39
CA THR A 25 -16.59 -16.03 -7.41
C THR A 25 -15.14 -16.46 -7.54
N ILE A 26 -14.88 -17.76 -7.36
CA ILE A 26 -13.57 -18.38 -7.53
C ILE A 26 -13.65 -19.29 -8.76
N GLU A 27 -12.83 -19.02 -9.76
CA GLU A 27 -12.67 -19.86 -10.94
C GLU A 27 -11.52 -20.83 -10.73
N CYS A 28 -11.79 -22.11 -10.96
CA CYS A 28 -10.81 -23.17 -10.84
C CYS A 28 -10.74 -23.97 -12.15
N PRO A 29 -9.59 -24.58 -12.49
CA PRO A 29 -9.48 -25.45 -13.65
C PRO A 29 -10.48 -26.61 -13.58
N ILE A 30 -11.14 -26.91 -14.70
CA ILE A 30 -12.20 -27.93 -14.77
C ILE A 30 -11.67 -29.33 -14.43
N GLU A 31 -10.38 -29.57 -14.66
CA GLU A 31 -9.66 -30.80 -14.35
C GLU A 31 -9.66 -31.11 -12.84
N GLN A 32 -9.85 -30.09 -11.99
CA GLN A 32 -9.85 -30.23 -10.52
C GLN A 32 -11.26 -30.40 -9.93
N ILE A 33 -12.31 -30.52 -10.76
CA ILE A 33 -13.71 -30.56 -10.30
C ILE A 33 -13.98 -31.66 -9.26
N SER A 34 -13.42 -32.85 -9.45
CA SER A 34 -13.61 -33.98 -8.52
C SER A 34 -12.97 -33.74 -7.16
N HIS A 35 -11.83 -33.05 -7.14
CA HIS A 35 -11.12 -32.67 -5.92
C HIS A 35 -11.83 -31.52 -5.18
N ILE A 36 -12.32 -30.53 -5.92
CA ILE A 36 -13.11 -29.42 -5.33
C ILE A 36 -14.44 -29.96 -4.76
N ALA A 37 -15.09 -30.87 -5.49
CA ALA A 37 -16.33 -31.50 -5.05
C ALA A 37 -16.17 -32.40 -3.83
N SER A 38 -15.01 -33.05 -3.64
CA SER A 38 -14.75 -33.83 -2.42
C SER A 38 -14.54 -32.92 -1.20
N VAL A 39 -13.81 -31.82 -1.37
CA VAL A 39 -13.62 -30.79 -0.33
C VAL A 39 -14.95 -30.17 0.07
N ALA A 40 -15.85 -29.96 -0.90
CA ALA A 40 -17.19 -29.39 -0.70
C ALA A 40 -18.09 -30.17 0.26
N GLN A 41 -17.88 -31.49 0.38
CA GLN A 41 -18.74 -32.37 1.18
C GLN A 41 -18.51 -32.23 2.69
N HIS A 42 -17.39 -31.62 3.12
CA HIS A 42 -16.97 -31.60 4.52
C HIS A 42 -17.48 -30.40 5.35
N GLY A 43 -18.37 -29.56 4.80
CA GLY A 43 -18.96 -28.44 5.53
C GLY A 43 -18.19 -27.13 5.43
N ALA A 44 -18.29 -26.27 6.46
CA ALA A 44 -18.01 -24.83 6.40
C ALA A 44 -16.71 -24.45 5.66
N TRP A 45 -16.88 -23.60 4.64
CA TRP A 45 -15.83 -23.20 3.71
C TRP A 45 -15.10 -21.97 4.24
N VAL A 46 -13.77 -22.01 4.25
CA VAL A 46 -12.93 -20.83 4.51
C VAL A 46 -12.15 -20.52 3.24
N ALA A 47 -12.50 -19.42 2.58
CA ALA A 47 -11.70 -18.89 1.48
C ALA A 47 -10.62 -17.96 2.06
N VAL A 48 -9.35 -18.35 1.93
CA VAL A 48 -8.20 -17.50 2.32
C VAL A 48 -7.66 -16.84 1.05
N ALA A 49 -8.08 -15.61 0.80
CA ALA A 49 -7.46 -14.79 -0.25
C ALA A 49 -6.14 -14.22 0.28
N ARG A 50 -5.01 -14.67 -0.27
CA ARG A 50 -3.74 -13.97 -0.04
C ARG A 50 -3.78 -12.68 -0.85
N LEU A 51 -3.89 -11.55 -0.16
CA LEU A 51 -3.72 -10.24 -0.80
C LEU A 51 -2.31 -10.22 -1.39
N LYS A 52 -2.20 -10.11 -2.71
CA LYS A 52 -0.93 -9.79 -3.35
C LYS A 52 -0.46 -8.49 -2.72
N ALA A 53 0.76 -8.45 -2.16
CA ALA A 53 1.37 -7.18 -1.82
C ALA A 53 1.25 -6.28 -3.06
N PRO A 54 0.83 -5.01 -2.91
CA PRO A 54 0.69 -4.13 -4.07
C PRO A 54 1.99 -4.18 -4.84
N GLU A 55 1.94 -4.65 -6.09
CA GLU A 55 3.14 -4.63 -6.93
C GLU A 55 3.59 -3.17 -6.99
N PRO A 56 4.88 -2.88 -6.72
CA PRO A 56 5.38 -1.52 -6.80
C PRO A 56 5.03 -1.01 -8.20
N ASN A 57 4.20 0.02 -8.24
CA ASN A 57 3.63 0.56 -9.47
C ASN A 57 4.78 0.96 -10.41
N GLN A 58 5.11 0.11 -11.38
CA GLN A 58 6.25 0.32 -12.28
C GLN A 58 6.04 1.47 -13.27
N LYS A 59 4.87 2.13 -13.25
CA LYS A 59 4.57 3.30 -14.08
C LYS A 59 5.06 4.60 -13.43
N ALA A 60 6.39 4.70 -13.29
CA ALA A 60 7.18 5.90 -13.58
C ALA A 60 8.60 5.67 -13.06
N LYS A 61 9.48 5.06 -13.87
CA LYS A 61 10.91 5.42 -13.81
C LYS A 61 11.10 6.85 -14.34
N LYS A 62 10.32 7.83 -13.88
CA LYS A 62 10.83 9.20 -13.82
C LYS A 62 12.00 9.10 -12.87
N GLN A 63 13.21 9.31 -13.38
CA GLN A 63 14.42 9.25 -12.58
C GLN A 63 14.18 10.08 -11.32
N TRP A 64 14.14 9.43 -10.15
CA TRP A 64 13.83 10.10 -8.87
C TRP A 64 14.67 11.35 -8.70
N HIS A 65 15.95 11.25 -9.11
CA HIS A 65 16.95 12.32 -9.11
C HIS A 65 16.65 13.51 -10.03
N VAL A 66 15.78 13.36 -11.03
CA VAL A 66 15.38 14.44 -11.96
C VAL A 66 14.02 15.01 -11.57
N MET A 67 13.32 14.39 -10.62
CA MET A 67 12.05 14.88 -10.13
C MET A 67 12.25 16.05 -9.17
N LEU A 68 11.39 17.06 -9.30
CA LEU A 68 11.34 18.15 -8.34
C LEU A 68 10.99 17.61 -6.93
N PRO A 69 11.69 18.04 -5.86
CA PRO A 69 11.41 17.63 -4.48
C PRO A 69 9.94 17.75 -4.08
N SER A 70 9.27 18.84 -4.49
CA SER A 70 7.84 19.02 -4.26
C SER A 70 6.96 17.87 -4.79
N ALA A 71 7.34 17.27 -5.92
CA ALA A 71 6.66 16.12 -6.50
C ALA A 71 7.08 14.82 -5.81
N GLN A 72 8.34 14.67 -5.39
CA GLN A 72 8.80 13.54 -4.59
C GLN A 72 7.98 13.41 -3.29
N VAL A 73 7.79 14.51 -2.55
CA VAL A 73 6.95 14.55 -1.34
C VAL A 73 5.53 14.07 -1.62
N SER A 74 4.95 14.51 -2.75
CA SER A 74 3.59 14.14 -3.15
C SER A 74 3.48 12.63 -3.35
N ILE A 75 4.43 12.05 -4.08
CA ILE A 75 4.49 10.61 -4.34
C ILE A 75 4.69 9.83 -3.05
N ARG A 76 5.61 10.26 -2.18
CA ARG A 76 5.85 9.60 -0.88
C ARG A 76 4.61 9.57 -0.01
N LEU A 77 3.87 10.66 0.11
CA LEU A 77 2.66 10.67 0.93
C LEU A 77 1.58 9.70 0.43
N GLU A 78 1.52 9.44 -0.88
CA GLU A 78 0.62 8.44 -1.46
C GLU A 78 1.05 7.00 -1.12
N GLU A 79 2.35 6.75 -0.90
CA GLU A 79 2.89 5.44 -0.52
C GLU A 79 2.46 5.03 0.90
N PRO A 80 1.79 3.88 1.08
CA PRO A 80 1.40 3.40 2.42
C PRO A 80 2.58 3.15 3.36
N LEU A 81 3.71 2.69 2.82
CA LEU A 81 4.92 2.41 3.60
C LEU A 81 5.55 3.70 4.14
N PHE A 82 5.58 4.77 3.36
CA PHE A 82 6.07 6.06 3.85
C PHE A 82 5.19 6.60 4.98
N ARG A 83 3.86 6.44 4.88
CA ARG A 83 2.96 6.80 5.99
C ARG A 83 3.22 5.97 7.25
N THR A 84 3.49 4.68 7.09
CA THR A 84 3.86 3.78 8.20
C THR A 84 5.17 4.23 8.85
N PHE A 85 6.17 4.55 8.03
CA PHE A 85 7.43 5.14 8.47
C PHE A 85 7.23 6.41 9.30
N LEU A 86 6.34 7.31 8.88
CA LEU A 86 6.03 8.53 9.63
C LEU A 86 5.36 8.22 10.98
N ILE A 87 4.42 7.28 11.00
CA ILE A 87 3.73 6.83 12.21
C ILE A 87 4.72 6.23 13.22
N GLU A 88 5.59 5.34 12.78
CA GLU A 88 6.53 4.63 13.65
C GLU A 88 7.66 5.52 14.16
N ASN A 89 8.29 6.30 13.28
CA ASN A 89 9.48 7.08 13.66
C ASN A 89 9.15 8.40 14.34
N TYR A 90 7.96 8.96 14.11
CA TYR A 90 7.55 10.24 14.68
C TYR A 90 6.38 10.11 15.67
N GLY A 91 5.92 8.88 15.96
CA GLY A 91 4.86 8.61 16.93
C GLY A 91 3.50 9.19 16.54
N LEU A 92 3.20 9.28 15.24
CA LEU A 92 1.93 9.81 14.77
C LEU A 92 0.79 8.81 15.03
N PRO A 93 -0.46 9.28 15.23
CA PRO A 93 -1.61 8.40 15.30
C PRO A 93 -1.80 7.58 14.01
N VAL A 94 -2.20 6.30 14.14
CA VAL A 94 -2.41 5.38 13.01
C VAL A 94 -3.47 5.87 12.01
N ASN A 95 -4.41 6.69 12.47
CA ASN A 95 -5.52 7.22 11.67
C ASN A 95 -5.25 8.61 11.07
N PHE A 96 -3.99 9.07 11.01
CA PHE A 96 -3.64 10.35 10.40
C PHE A 96 -4.05 10.38 8.92
N GLY A 97 -4.88 11.36 8.57
CA GLY A 97 -5.31 11.64 7.21
C GLY A 97 -4.18 12.21 6.34
N MET A 98 -4.36 12.16 5.02
CA MET A 98 -3.37 12.65 4.06
C MET A 98 -3.05 14.14 4.24
N GLU A 99 -4.04 14.97 4.54
CA GLU A 99 -3.84 16.42 4.75
C GLU A 99 -3.03 16.69 6.03
N GLU A 100 -3.29 15.93 7.09
CA GLU A 100 -2.60 16.03 8.37
C GLU A 100 -1.15 15.55 8.24
N MET A 101 -0.92 14.44 7.52
CA MET A 101 0.43 13.96 7.17
C MET A 101 1.20 14.99 6.36
N LEU A 102 0.55 15.65 5.39
CA LEU A 102 1.18 16.71 4.61
C LEU A 102 1.52 17.92 5.49
N ALA A 103 0.62 18.32 6.39
CA ALA A 103 0.86 19.41 7.33
C ALA A 103 2.05 19.10 8.25
N PHE A 104 2.12 17.87 8.77
CA PHE A 104 3.23 17.40 9.58
C PHE A 104 4.56 17.41 8.81
N VAL A 105 4.60 16.86 7.60
CA VAL A 105 5.82 16.89 6.78
C VAL A 105 6.28 18.34 6.52
N LYS A 106 5.36 19.26 6.25
CA LYS A 106 5.69 20.67 6.08
C LYS A 106 6.28 21.29 7.35
N GLU A 107 5.72 20.99 8.50
CA GLU A 107 6.21 21.45 9.80
C GLU A 107 7.62 20.92 10.08
N GLN A 108 7.85 19.62 9.87
CA GLN A 108 9.17 19.00 10.02
C GLN A 108 10.22 19.60 9.09
N LEU A 109 9.84 19.94 7.86
CA LEU A 109 10.74 20.55 6.88
C LEU A 109 10.85 22.07 7.02
N GLY A 110 10.10 22.71 7.93
CA GLY A 110 10.10 24.16 8.12
C GLY A 110 9.52 24.96 6.94
N ILE A 111 8.72 24.34 6.06
CA ILE A 111 8.18 24.96 4.85
C ILE A 111 6.69 25.29 4.97
N LYS A 112 6.24 26.34 4.28
CA LYS A 112 4.78 26.63 4.17
C LYS A 112 4.16 25.91 2.97
N SER A 113 4.95 25.76 1.92
CA SER A 113 4.57 25.15 0.65
C SER A 113 5.61 24.16 0.17
N ARG A 114 5.17 23.03 -0.38
CA ARG A 114 6.05 22.06 -1.05
C ARG A 114 6.91 22.70 -2.14
N LYS A 115 6.44 23.78 -2.76
CA LYS A 115 7.18 24.48 -3.83
C LYS A 115 8.50 25.08 -3.32
N GLU A 116 8.61 25.39 -2.04
CA GLU A 116 9.83 25.94 -1.43
C GLU A 116 11.00 24.95 -1.54
N LEU A 117 10.71 23.64 -1.48
CA LEU A 117 11.70 22.57 -1.66
C LEU A 117 12.34 22.53 -3.05
N ASN A 118 11.74 23.18 -4.05
CA ASN A 118 12.30 23.17 -5.41
C ASN A 118 13.49 24.12 -5.56
N ALA A 119 13.68 25.05 -4.62
CA ALA A 119 14.91 25.81 -4.54
C ALA A 119 16.03 24.94 -3.94
N LEU A 120 17.28 25.24 -4.33
CA LEU A 120 18.44 24.71 -3.60
C LEU A 120 18.54 25.49 -2.28
N GLY A 121 18.48 24.79 -1.15
CA GLY A 121 18.40 25.40 0.17
C GLY A 121 18.27 24.38 1.30
N PRO A 122 18.32 24.83 2.56
CA PRO A 122 18.29 23.95 3.73
C PRO A 122 17.02 23.10 3.81
N GLU A 123 15.91 23.56 3.26
CA GLU A 123 14.64 22.83 3.24
C GLU A 123 14.72 21.62 2.29
N ASN A 124 15.46 21.76 1.17
CA ASN A 124 15.73 20.67 0.25
C ASN A 124 16.60 19.61 0.92
N ASP A 125 17.66 20.04 1.62
CA ASP A 125 18.57 19.15 2.33
C ASP A 125 17.82 18.36 3.41
N ALA A 126 16.96 19.02 4.19
CA ALA A 126 16.09 18.38 5.18
C ALA A 126 15.15 17.34 4.54
N TRP A 127 14.61 17.63 3.34
CA TRP A 127 13.81 16.66 2.61
C TRP A 127 14.65 15.45 2.15
N GLN A 128 15.85 15.67 1.61
CA GLN A 128 16.73 14.56 1.21
C GLN A 128 17.11 13.70 2.41
N GLU A 129 17.37 14.30 3.56
CA GLU A 129 17.64 13.58 4.80
C GLU A 129 16.46 12.69 5.21
N MET A 130 15.23 13.24 5.22
CA MET A 130 14.03 12.46 5.51
C MET A 130 13.79 11.31 4.51
N ASP A 131 13.97 11.56 3.20
CA ASP A 131 13.84 10.51 2.18
C ASP A 131 14.93 9.42 2.34
N ASN A 132 16.14 9.80 2.74
CA ASN A 132 17.22 8.85 3.03
C ASN A 132 16.91 8.00 4.28
N MET A 133 16.39 8.60 5.35
CA MET A 133 15.95 7.88 6.54
C MET A 133 14.86 6.85 6.19
N TYR A 134 13.87 7.23 5.39
CA TYR A 134 12.85 6.30 4.92
C TYR A 134 13.44 5.14 4.10
N ARG A 135 14.36 5.43 3.17
CA ARG A 135 15.01 4.39 2.37
C ARG A 135 15.84 3.43 3.23
N ALA A 136 16.52 3.95 4.26
CA ALA A 136 17.26 3.13 5.20
C ALA A 136 16.30 2.24 6.02
N TRP A 137 15.18 2.79 6.48
CA TRP A 137 14.13 2.04 7.18
C TRP A 137 13.56 0.90 6.33
N LEU A 138 13.41 1.08 5.01
CA LEU A 138 12.97 -0.01 4.10
C LEU A 138 13.97 -1.17 3.95
N GLN A 139 15.22 -1.01 4.37
CA GLN A 139 16.26 -2.05 4.27
C GLN A 139 16.42 -2.88 5.56
N VAL A 140 15.70 -2.49 6.62
CA VAL A 140 15.67 -3.19 7.92
C VAL A 140 14.58 -4.25 7.90
#